data_AF-A0A3S1BWF5-F1
#
_entry.id   AF-A0A3S1BWF5-F1
#
_cell.length_a   1.000
_cell.length_b   1.000
_cell.length_c   1.000
_cell.angle_alpha   90.00
_cell.angle_beta   90.00
_cell.angle_gamma   90.00
#
_symmetry.space_group_name_H-M   'P 1'
#
loop_
_entity.id
_entity.type
_entity.pdbx_description
1 polymer ?
#
loop_
_entity_poly.entity_id
_entity_poly.type
_entity_poly.pdbx_seq_one_letter_code
_entity_poly.pdbx_strand_id
1 'polypeptide(L)'
;MFSYLRLDLKSLPGHVLVSWDVENQYVRNPTVMYALLTEYFLDGDCQSTNNPDKRVIPLENQVRSYELDNARLWSSLAVTIVGKDTTSQKEDHLTKTIITHETSPTMAVQNLRATSIQSESAQLAWDPPPCEGRGGVLKFY
;
A
#
# COMPACT_ATOMS: atom_id res chain seq x y z
N MET A 1 -20.27 -17.77 11.00
CA MET A 1 -19.52 -16.57 10.62
C MET A 1 -19.05 -15.94 11.93
N PHE A 2 -17.79 -16.09 12.28
CA PHE A 2 -17.26 -15.64 13.59
C PHE A 2 -16.14 -14.63 13.30
N SER A 3 -16.46 -13.35 13.15
CA SER A 3 -15.46 -12.30 12.93
C SER A 3 -14.92 -11.82 14.27
N TYR A 4 -13.90 -12.47 14.81
CA TYR A 4 -13.22 -12.04 16.03
C TYR A 4 -11.97 -11.20 15.74
N LEU A 5 -11.62 -11.01 14.46
CA LEU A 5 -10.50 -10.19 14.01
C LEU A 5 -10.96 -8.74 13.82
N ARG A 6 -10.17 -7.80 14.34
CA ARG A 6 -10.25 -6.37 14.02
C ARG A 6 -9.00 -5.98 13.28
N LEU A 7 -9.15 -5.27 12.16
CA LEU A 7 -8.05 -4.77 11.34
C LEU A 7 -8.14 -3.25 11.23
N ASP A 8 -7.08 -2.60 11.68
CA ASP A 8 -6.90 -1.17 11.63
C ASP A 8 -5.70 -0.83 10.76
N LEU A 9 -5.92 0.14 9.85
CA LEU A 9 -4.94 0.58 8.88
C LEU A 9 -4.77 2.08 9.07
N LYS A 10 -3.52 2.53 9.16
CA LYS A 10 -3.17 3.94 9.23
C LYS A 10 -2.10 4.23 8.18
N SER A 11 -2.47 5.08 7.23
CA SER A 11 -1.59 5.56 6.19
C SER A 11 -0.72 6.70 6.73
N LEU A 12 0.61 6.60 6.53
CA LEU A 12 1.60 7.63 6.83
C LEU A 12 2.38 7.96 5.54
N PRO A 13 3.09 9.09 5.48
CA PRO A 13 3.99 9.37 4.35
C PRO A 13 5.08 8.29 4.23
N GLY A 14 5.03 7.48 3.17
CA GLY A 14 6.01 6.42 2.88
C GLY A 14 5.82 5.08 3.60
N HIS A 15 4.93 5.01 4.60
CA HIS A 15 4.72 3.82 5.43
C HIS A 15 3.23 3.58 5.72
N VAL A 16 2.83 2.33 5.91
CA VAL A 16 1.46 1.99 6.36
C VAL A 16 1.56 1.18 7.65
N LEU A 17 0.96 1.69 8.72
CA LEU A 17 0.82 0.96 9.96
C LEU A 17 -0.41 0.07 9.86
N VAL A 18 -0.17 -1.23 9.97
CA VAL A 18 -1.19 -2.26 10.04
C VAL A 18 -1.25 -2.75 11.47
N SER A 19 -2.39 -2.66 12.12
CA SER A 19 -2.60 -3.23 13.45
C SER A 19 -3.83 -4.12 13.44
N TRP A 20 -3.75 -5.27 14.12
CA TRP A 20 -4.88 -6.16 14.27
C TRP A 20 -5.02 -6.61 15.70
N ASP A 21 -6.27 -6.79 16.12
CA ASP A 21 -6.60 -7.31 17.43
C ASP A 21 -7.59 -8.47 17.33
N VAL A 22 -7.56 -9.35 18.33
CA VAL A 22 -8.42 -10.51 18.45
C VAL A 22 -9.33 -10.32 19.65
N GLU A 23 -10.63 -10.51 19.45
CA GLU A 23 -11.58 -10.38 20.54
C GLU A 23 -11.25 -11.40 21.66
N ASN A 24 -11.09 -10.85 22.87
CA ASN A 24 -10.38 -11.36 24.06
C ASN A 24 -10.61 -12.83 24.47
N GLN A 25 -11.69 -13.44 23.98
CA GLN A 25 -12.08 -14.83 24.26
C GLN A 25 -11.26 -15.89 23.51
N TYR A 26 -10.50 -15.49 22.47
CA TYR A 26 -9.57 -16.38 21.74
C TYR A 26 -8.08 -16.09 22.02
N VAL A 27 -7.77 -15.03 22.78
CA VAL A 27 -6.40 -14.58 23.08
C VAL A 27 -5.62 -15.58 23.95
N ARG A 28 -6.29 -16.53 24.59
CA ARG A 28 -5.64 -17.53 25.46
C ARG A 28 -5.04 -18.73 24.72
N ASN A 29 -5.23 -18.87 23.41
CA ASN A 29 -4.67 -20.00 22.67
C ASN A 29 -3.36 -19.60 21.98
N PRO A 30 -2.19 -20.11 22.43
CA PRO A 30 -0.88 -19.85 21.80
C PRO A 30 -0.71 -20.56 20.44
N THR A 31 -1.81 -20.92 19.78
CA THR A 31 -1.86 -21.85 18.67
C THR A 31 -2.37 -21.18 17.38
N VAL A 32 -2.64 -19.87 17.44
CA VAL A 32 -3.07 -19.05 16.30
C VAL A 32 -1.86 -18.41 15.63
N MET A 33 -1.63 -18.76 14.37
CA MET A 33 -0.64 -18.11 13.52
C MET A 33 -1.32 -17.03 12.69
N TYR A 34 -0.63 -15.93 12.44
CA TYR A 34 -1.12 -14.85 11.59
C TYR A 34 -0.29 -14.72 10.33
N ALA A 35 -0.95 -14.44 9.21
CA ALA A 35 -0.29 -14.07 7.97
C ALA A 35 -0.91 -12.77 7.46
N LEU A 36 -0.05 -11.82 7.08
CA LEU A 36 -0.46 -10.58 6.45
C LEU A 36 -0.32 -10.72 4.94
N LEU A 37 -1.42 -10.53 4.21
CA LEU A 37 -1.41 -10.45 2.75
C LEU A 37 -1.67 -9.01 2.35
N THR A 38 -0.72 -8.41 1.62
CA THR A 38 -0.89 -7.07 1.05
C THR A 38 -1.04 -7.19 -0.45
N GLU A 39 -2.05 -6.51 -0.99
CA GLU A 39 -2.36 -6.49 -2.42
C GLU A 39 -2.51 -5.03 -2.87
N TYR A 40 -1.65 -4.60 -3.80
CA TYR A 40 -1.72 -3.24 -4.35
C TYR A 40 -2.63 -3.18 -5.57
N PHE A 41 -3.65 -2.35 -5.48
CA PHE A 41 -4.52 -1.91 -6.57
C PHE A 41 -4.07 -0.52 -6.99
N LEU A 42 -3.61 -0.38 -8.23
CA LEU A 42 -3.22 0.90 -8.79
C LEU A 42 -4.47 1.75 -9.00
N ASP A 43 -4.50 2.95 -8.43
CA ASP A 43 -5.54 3.93 -8.67
C ASP A 43 -4.89 5.23 -9.18
N GLY A 44 -5.21 5.60 -10.42
CA GLY A 44 -4.62 6.73 -11.15
C GLY A 44 -3.47 6.38 -12.10
N ASP A 45 -3.62 6.77 -13.39
CA ASP A 45 -2.68 6.94 -14.53
C ASP A 45 -1.48 5.98 -14.76
N CYS A 46 -1.23 5.04 -13.88
CA CYS A 46 -0.09 4.14 -13.91
C CYS A 46 -0.61 2.75 -14.21
N GLN A 47 -0.40 2.30 -15.44
CA GLN A 47 -0.92 1.02 -15.95
C GLN A 47 -0.62 -0.13 -14.98
N SER A 48 -1.66 -0.87 -14.64
CA SER A 48 -1.58 -2.13 -13.93
C SER A 48 -0.72 -3.11 -14.70
N THR A 49 0.38 -3.57 -14.09
CA THR A 49 0.75 -4.95 -14.35
C THR A 49 -0.45 -5.78 -13.89
N ASN A 50 -1.00 -6.62 -14.78
CA ASN A 50 -2.21 -7.43 -14.51
C ASN A 50 -2.05 -8.46 -13.37
N ASN A 51 -1.03 -8.30 -12.54
CA ASN A 51 -0.78 -9.06 -11.34
C ASN A 51 -0.59 -8.06 -10.20
N PRO A 52 -1.53 -7.97 -9.26
CA PRO A 52 -1.33 -7.15 -8.08
C PRO A 52 -0.14 -7.71 -7.30
N ASP A 53 0.76 -6.84 -6.83
CA ASP A 53 1.91 -7.26 -6.03
C ASP A 53 1.41 -7.84 -4.71
N LYS A 54 1.41 -9.17 -4.62
CA LYS A 54 0.96 -9.94 -3.46
C LYS A 54 2.16 -10.31 -2.61
N ARG A 55 2.21 -9.76 -1.40
CA ARG A 55 3.20 -10.14 -0.39
C ARG A 55 2.53 -10.85 0.77
N VAL A 56 3.09 -11.99 1.17
CA VAL A 56 2.67 -12.75 2.35
C VAL A 56 3.76 -12.63 3.40
N ILE A 57 3.42 -12.03 4.53
CA ILE A 57 4.34 -11.87 5.66
C ILE A 57 3.86 -12.80 6.78
N PRO A 58 4.61 -13.86 7.12
CA PRO A 58 4.31 -14.67 8.29
C PRO A 58 4.59 -13.84 9.54
N LEU A 59 3.63 -13.80 10.46
CA LEU A 59 3.72 -13.02 11.68
C LEU A 59 3.91 -13.94 12.86
N GLU A 60 4.86 -13.60 13.73
CA GLU A 60 5.07 -14.33 14.98
C GLU A 60 3.84 -14.24 15.87
N ASN A 61 3.62 -15.32 16.62
CA ASN A 61 2.56 -15.40 17.60
C ASN A 61 2.83 -14.35 18.69
N GLN A 62 1.96 -13.33 18.80
CA GLN A 62 1.99 -12.14 19.68
C GLN A 62 2.23 -10.80 18.97
N VAL A 63 2.66 -10.79 17.71
CA VAL A 63 2.70 -9.54 16.96
C VAL A 63 1.25 -9.11 16.67
N ARG A 64 0.97 -7.82 16.93
CA ARG A 64 -0.36 -7.19 16.72
C ARG A 64 -0.27 -5.95 15.84
N SER A 65 0.93 -5.59 15.42
CA SER A 65 1.20 -4.46 14.56
C SER A 65 2.36 -4.78 13.63
N TYR A 66 2.21 -4.38 12.38
CA TYR A 66 3.23 -4.48 11.35
C TYR A 66 3.36 -3.14 10.65
N GLU A 67 4.60 -2.67 10.51
CA GLU A 67 4.90 -1.45 9.76
C GLU A 67 5.32 -1.86 8.35
N LEU A 68 4.49 -1.49 7.38
CA LEU A 68 4.78 -1.72 5.98
C LEU A 68 5.60 -0.55 5.45
N ASP A 69 6.91 -0.77 5.41
CA ASP A 69 7.88 0.16 4.83
C ASP A 69 7.83 0.17 3.30
N ASN A 70 8.22 1.31 2.72
CA ASN A 70 8.22 1.54 1.27
C ASN A 70 6.86 1.25 0.64
N ALA A 71 5.78 1.61 1.33
CA ALA A 71 4.44 1.47 0.80
C ALA A 71 4.31 2.35 -0.46
N ARG A 72 3.81 1.76 -1.54
CA ARG A 72 3.63 2.48 -2.80
C ARG A 72 2.77 3.73 -2.56
N LEU A 73 3.28 4.87 -2.98
CA LEU A 73 2.64 6.17 -2.79
C LEU A 73 1.42 6.30 -3.70
N TRP A 74 0.37 6.95 -3.19
CA TRP A 74 -0.90 7.15 -3.90
C TRP A 74 -1.41 5.90 -4.62
N SER A 75 -1.60 4.83 -3.85
CA SER A 75 -2.09 3.55 -4.35
C SER A 75 -3.12 2.98 -3.39
N SER A 76 -4.12 2.29 -3.94
CA SER A 76 -5.12 1.58 -3.16
C SER A 76 -4.52 0.27 -2.66
N LEU A 77 -4.20 0.19 -1.37
CA LEU A 77 -3.64 -1.00 -0.76
C LEU A 77 -4.77 -1.78 -0.08
N ALA A 78 -5.03 -3.01 -0.51
CA ALA A 78 -5.83 -3.95 0.27
C ALA A 78 -4.91 -4.77 1.18
N VAL A 79 -5.26 -4.81 2.45
CA VAL A 79 -4.56 -5.58 3.47
C VAL A 79 -5.51 -6.62 3.99
N THR A 80 -5.11 -7.89 3.89
CA THR A 80 -5.85 -9.04 4.41
C THR A 80 -5.06 -9.67 5.53
N ILE A 81 -5.65 -9.73 6.73
CA ILE A 81 -5.10 -10.50 7.85
C ILE A 81 -5.76 -11.88 7.84
N VAL A 82 -4.95 -12.93 7.92
CA VAL A 82 -5.41 -14.31 8.03
C VAL A 82 -4.98 -14.87 9.37
N GLY A 83 -5.94 -15.32 10.17
CA GLY A 83 -5.71 -16.04 11.42
C GLY A 83 -5.97 -17.53 11.19
N LYS A 84 -4.97 -18.37 11.49
CA LYS A 84 -5.08 -19.83 11.40
C LYS A 84 -4.91 -20.47 12.77
N ASP A 85 -5.94 -21.16 13.24
CA ASP A 85 -5.87 -21.98 14.45
C ASP A 85 -5.28 -23.34 14.09
N THR A 86 -4.07 -23.63 14.60
CA THR A 86 -3.38 -24.89 14.31
C THR A 86 -3.96 -26.09 15.07
N THR A 87 -4.81 -25.88 16.09
CA THR A 87 -5.49 -26.96 16.83
C THR A 87 -6.74 -27.42 16.09
N SER A 88 -7.57 -26.47 15.67
CA SER A 88 -8.85 -26.76 15.02
C SER A 88 -8.78 -26.74 13.49
N GLN A 89 -7.62 -26.39 12.92
CA GLN A 89 -7.41 -26.14 11.49
C GLN A 89 -8.39 -25.13 10.89
N LYS A 90 -9.01 -24.30 11.71
CA LYS A 90 -9.90 -23.24 11.26
C LYS A 90 -9.10 -22.03 10.83
N GLU A 91 -9.56 -21.42 9.74
CA GLU A 91 -9.00 -20.20 9.19
C GLU A 91 -10.07 -19.11 9.20
N ASP A 92 -9.67 -17.91 9.58
CA ASP A 92 -10.48 -16.69 9.49
C ASP A 92 -9.66 -15.60 8.80
N HIS A 93 -10.33 -14.70 8.07
CA HIS A 93 -9.66 -13.62 7.37
C HIS A 93 -10.48 -12.34 7.35
N LEU A 94 -9.78 -11.21 7.36
CA LEU A 94 -10.39 -9.90 7.26
C LEU A 94 -9.58 -9.03 6.31
N THR A 95 -10.25 -8.46 5.30
CA THR A 95 -9.65 -7.57 4.30
C THR A 95 -10.14 -6.14 4.52
N LYS A 96 -9.22 -5.18 4.50
CA LYS A 96 -9.50 -3.74 4.56
C LYS A 96 -8.66 -3.01 3.53
N THR A 97 -9.25 -2.03 2.87
CA THR A 97 -8.57 -1.23 1.85
C THR A 97 -8.27 0.16 2.38
N ILE A 98 -7.09 0.69 2.08
CA ILE A 98 -6.67 2.05 2.41
C ILE A 98 -5.96 2.69 1.21
N ILE A 99 -6.14 3.99 1.03
CA ILE A 99 -5.38 4.77 0.07
C ILE A 99 -4.12 5.29 0.76
N THR A 100 -2.96 4.99 0.20
CA THR A 100 -1.69 5.49 0.73
C THR A 100 -1.55 6.99 0.47
N HIS A 101 -0.81 7.67 1.36
CA HIS A 101 -0.71 9.12 1.34
C HIS A 101 -0.05 9.63 0.04
N GLU A 102 -0.51 10.79 -0.45
CA GLU A 102 0.26 11.55 -1.45
C GLU A 102 1.53 12.10 -0.81
N THR A 103 2.61 12.14 -1.58
CA THR A 103 3.85 12.84 -1.26
C THR A 103 4.29 13.71 -2.43
N SER A 104 5.23 14.62 -2.19
CA SER A 104 5.83 15.44 -3.24
C SER A 104 6.48 14.55 -4.31
N PRO A 105 6.36 14.91 -5.60
CA PRO A 105 7.10 14.22 -6.65
C PRO A 105 8.60 14.23 -6.34
N THR A 106 9.20 13.05 -6.28
CA THR A 106 10.63 12.88 -6.02
C THR A 106 11.47 12.90 -7.30
N MET A 107 10.81 12.80 -8.46
CA MET A 107 11.46 12.79 -9.76
C MET A 107 11.06 13.98 -10.63
N ALA A 108 12.05 14.48 -11.38
CA ALA A 108 11.85 15.55 -12.33
C ALA A 108 11.02 15.11 -13.55
N VAL A 109 10.56 16.09 -14.31
CA VAL A 109 9.94 15.89 -15.62
C VAL A 109 10.92 15.21 -16.58
N GLN A 110 10.40 14.42 -17.51
CA GLN A 110 11.19 13.67 -18.48
C GLN A 110 11.26 14.42 -19.81
N ASN A 111 12.26 14.11 -20.65
CA ASN A 111 12.34 14.60 -22.03
C ASN A 111 12.15 16.12 -22.21
N LEU A 112 12.73 16.91 -21.32
CA LEU A 112 12.73 18.37 -21.42
C LEU A 112 13.45 18.80 -22.69
N ARG A 113 12.71 19.45 -23.59
CA ARG A 113 13.19 19.89 -24.89
C ARG A 113 12.65 21.28 -25.22
N ALA A 114 13.47 22.11 -25.85
CA ALA A 114 12.99 23.34 -26.46
C ALA A 114 12.48 23.02 -27.88
N THR A 115 11.20 23.27 -28.14
CA THR A 115 10.58 23.00 -29.45
C THR A 115 10.67 24.19 -30.40
N SER A 116 10.88 25.40 -29.85
CA SER A 116 11.06 26.62 -30.63
C SER A 116 11.87 27.62 -29.81
N ILE A 117 12.91 28.20 -30.39
CA ILE A 117 13.72 29.25 -29.76
C ILE A 117 13.73 30.44 -30.71
N GLN A 118 13.17 31.55 -30.25
CA GLN A 118 13.12 32.84 -30.93
C GLN A 118 13.93 33.85 -30.10
N SER A 119 14.20 35.02 -30.67
CA SER A 119 15.02 36.06 -30.03
C SER A 119 14.50 36.51 -28.66
N GLU A 120 13.19 36.43 -28.42
CA GLU A 120 12.53 36.86 -27.18
C GLU A 120 11.64 35.79 -26.55
N SER A 121 11.49 34.61 -27.17
CA SER A 121 10.60 33.57 -26.67
C SER A 121 11.20 32.18 -26.86
N ALA A 122 10.89 31.28 -25.93
CA ALA A 122 11.24 29.87 -26.05
C ALA A 122 10.04 29.02 -25.66
N GLN A 123 9.74 28.01 -26.47
CA GLN A 123 8.71 27.02 -26.17
C GLN A 123 9.39 25.76 -25.66
N LEU A 124 8.96 25.32 -24.47
CA LEU A 124 9.46 24.13 -23.81
C LEU A 124 8.39 23.04 -23.85
N ALA A 125 8.82 21.80 -24.09
CA ALA A 125 8.00 20.62 -23.96
C ALA A 125 8.71 19.61 -23.06
N TRP A 126 7.95 18.92 -22.24
CA TRP A 126 8.44 17.85 -21.38
C TRP A 126 7.37 16.79 -21.21
N ASP A 127 7.81 15.61 -20.85
CA ASP A 127 6.96 14.49 -20.50
C ASP A 127 6.81 14.46 -18.97
N PRO A 128 5.68 13.98 -18.44
CA PRO A 128 5.46 13.93 -17.00
C PRO A 128 6.49 13.02 -16.30
N PRO A 129 6.78 13.25 -14.99
CA PRO A 129 7.64 12.38 -14.20
C PRO A 129 7.17 10.91 -14.28
N PRO A 130 8.06 9.93 -14.11
CA PRO A 130 7.67 8.53 -14.07
C PRO A 130 6.78 8.25 -12.85
N CYS A 131 5.87 7.30 -12.98
CA CYS A 131 4.87 6.95 -11.97
C CYS A 131 5.44 6.70 -10.57
N GLU A 132 6.58 6.02 -10.49
CA GLU A 132 7.25 5.72 -9.21
C GLU A 132 7.73 6.97 -8.48
N GLY A 133 7.96 8.07 -9.21
CA GLY A 133 8.43 9.33 -8.68
C GLY A 133 7.37 10.44 -8.61
N ARG A 134 6.12 10.18 -9.02
CA ARG A 134 5.05 11.20 -8.96
C ARG A 134 4.52 11.42 -7.55
N GLY A 135 4.52 10.38 -6.71
CA GLY A 135 4.06 10.46 -5.33
C GLY A 135 2.57 10.81 -5.15
N GLY A 136 1.79 11.02 -6.21
CA GLY A 136 0.40 11.49 -6.17
C GLY A 136 -0.09 12.02 -7.52
N VAL A 137 -1.28 12.62 -7.53
CA VAL A 137 -1.78 13.35 -8.71
C VAL A 137 -0.99 14.65 -8.85
N LEU A 138 -0.38 14.87 -10.01
CA LEU A 138 0.32 16.12 -10.31
C LEU A 138 -0.69 17.27 -10.38
N LYS A 139 -0.56 18.24 -9.47
CA LYS A 139 -1.48 19.40 -9.39
C LYS A 139 -1.07 20.52 -10.33
N PHE A 140 0.24 20.77 -10.49
CA PHE A 140 0.82 21.84 -11.31
C PHE A 140 2.21 21.42 -11.84
N TYR A 141 2.69 22.09 -12.88
CA TYR A 141 4.05 21.98 -13.45
C TYR A 141 4.79 23.30 -13.36
#